data_AF-A0A8T0RS27-F1
#
_entry.id   AF-A0A8T0RS27-F1
#
_cell.length_a   1.000
_cell.length_b   1.000
_cell.length_c   1.000
_cell.angle_alpha   90.00
_cell.angle_beta   90.00
_cell.angle_gamma   90.00
#
_symmetry.space_group_name_H-M   'P 1'
#
loop_
_entity.id
_entity.type
_entity.pdbx_description
1 polymer ?
#
loop_
_entity_poly.entity_id
_entity_poly.type
_entity_poly.pdbx_seq_one_letter_code
_entity_poly.pdbx_strand_id
1 'polypeptide(L)'
;MCIAAWAWECHPAHRLLLLFNRDEYLTRPTQPAQWWAAQEDSKEILGGRDDLGGGTWMGCTRDGKLAFLTNVREPNSIIGPKTRGQLPVRFLQVRPCQILSNLVKFCD
;
A
#
# COMPACT_ATOMS: atom_id res chain seq x y z
N MET A 1 7.20 -4.20 -14.25
CA MET A 1 7.50 -3.04 -13.39
C MET A 1 6.19 -2.40 -12.92
N CYS A 2 6.02 -2.12 -11.61
CA CYS A 2 4.90 -1.26 -11.17
C CYS A 2 5.19 0.20 -11.51
N ILE A 3 4.16 0.95 -11.87
CA ILE A 3 4.19 2.36 -12.24
C ILE A 3 3.10 3.05 -11.40
N ALA A 4 3.49 4.16 -10.79
CA ALA A 4 2.58 5.10 -10.17
C ALA A 4 2.63 6.40 -10.99
N ALA A 5 1.48 6.92 -11.37
CA ALA A 5 1.34 8.23 -11.98
C ALA A 5 0.34 9.04 -11.16
N TRP A 6 0.70 10.26 -10.78
CA TRP A 6 -0.20 11.12 -10.03
C TRP A 6 -0.18 12.54 -10.54
N ALA A 7 -1.30 13.21 -10.29
CA ALA A 7 -1.55 14.60 -10.63
C ALA A 7 -2.10 15.28 -9.37
N TRP A 8 -1.37 16.28 -8.86
CA TRP A 8 -1.68 16.97 -7.62
C TRP A 8 -2.07 18.41 -7.91
N GLU A 9 -3.23 18.83 -7.42
CA GLU A 9 -3.77 20.20 -7.54
C GLU A 9 -3.80 20.76 -8.97
N CYS A 10 -3.89 19.87 -9.96
CA CYS A 10 -3.89 20.23 -11.38
C CYS A 10 -5.23 20.02 -12.08
N HIS A 11 -6.26 19.54 -11.37
CA HIS A 11 -7.60 19.31 -11.92
C HIS A 11 -8.66 20.04 -11.07
N PRO A 12 -9.62 20.77 -11.69
CA PRO A 12 -10.57 21.60 -10.96
C PRO A 12 -11.52 20.81 -10.02
N ALA A 13 -11.84 19.56 -10.37
CA ALA A 13 -12.75 18.73 -9.58
C ALA A 13 -12.04 17.73 -8.62
N HIS A 14 -10.74 17.50 -8.79
CA HIS A 14 -10.02 16.44 -8.06
C HIS A 14 -8.67 16.96 -7.61
N ARG A 15 -8.50 17.09 -6.28
CA ARG A 15 -7.24 17.56 -5.69
C ARG A 15 -6.07 16.59 -5.94
N LEU A 16 -6.37 15.29 -6.00
CA LEU A 16 -5.42 14.24 -6.32
C LEU A 16 -6.06 13.24 -7.28
N LEU A 17 -5.37 12.99 -8.39
CA LEU A 17 -5.57 11.83 -9.25
C LEU A 17 -4.36 10.92 -9.08
N LEU A 18 -4.57 9.65 -8.71
CA LEU A 18 -3.52 8.65 -8.61
C LEU A 18 -3.92 7.43 -9.42
N LEU A 19 -3.06 7.03 -10.34
CA LEU A 19 -3.15 5.79 -11.10
C LEU A 19 -1.97 4.91 -10.73
N PHE A 20 -2.25 3.63 -10.53
CA PHE A 20 -1.23 2.66 -10.15
C PHE A 20 -1.51 1.33 -10.84
N ASN A 21 -0.52 0.79 -11.55
CA ASN A 21 -0.59 -0.59 -12.02
C ASN A 21 0.15 -1.51 -11.04
N ARG A 22 -0.52 -2.61 -10.68
CA ARG A 22 0.11 -3.76 -10.06
C ARG A 22 0.71 -4.62 -11.16
N ASP A 23 2.03 -4.71 -11.20
CA ASP A 23 2.74 -5.67 -12.03
C ASP A 23 3.16 -6.88 -11.17
N GLU A 24 2.46 -7.99 -11.36
CA GLU A 24 2.62 -9.21 -10.58
C GLU A 24 2.04 -10.39 -11.38
N TYR A 25 2.37 -11.63 -10.98
CA TYR A 25 1.83 -12.83 -11.60
C TYR A 25 0.29 -12.81 -11.67
N LEU A 26 -0.26 -13.08 -12.85
CA LEU A 26 -1.70 -13.19 -13.07
C LEU A 26 -2.35 -14.28 -12.20
N THR A 27 -1.60 -15.32 -11.87
CA THR A 27 -2.04 -16.43 -11.03
C THR A 27 -2.08 -16.09 -9.54
N ARG A 28 -1.55 -14.94 -9.12
CA ARG A 28 -1.58 -14.52 -7.71
C ARG A 28 -2.96 -13.94 -7.37
N PRO A 29 -3.80 -14.65 -6.61
CA PRO A 29 -5.16 -14.23 -6.30
C PRO A 29 -5.16 -12.92 -5.48
N THR A 30 -6.09 -12.04 -5.81
CA THR A 30 -6.23 -10.73 -5.16
C THR A 30 -7.69 -10.30 -5.28
N GLN A 31 -8.25 -9.79 -4.19
CA GLN A 31 -9.59 -9.25 -4.16
C GLN A 31 -9.65 -7.88 -4.85
N PRO A 32 -10.74 -7.56 -5.55
CA PRO A 32 -10.98 -6.22 -6.09
C PRO A 32 -10.89 -5.14 -5.00
N ALA A 33 -10.69 -3.89 -5.43
CA ALA A 33 -10.65 -2.78 -4.50
C ALA A 33 -12.00 -2.63 -3.78
N GLN A 34 -11.97 -2.78 -2.46
CA GLN A 34 -13.11 -2.64 -1.56
C GLN A 34 -12.62 -2.11 -0.21
N TRP A 35 -13.54 -1.76 0.67
CA TRP A 35 -13.22 -1.46 2.07
C TRP A 35 -13.01 -2.76 2.84
N TRP A 36 -11.90 -2.87 3.56
CA TRP A 36 -11.60 -4.01 4.42
C TRP A 36 -10.77 -3.61 5.64
N ALA A 37 -10.94 -4.34 6.74
CA ALA A 37 -10.14 -4.20 7.95
C ALA A 37 -8.96 -5.19 7.91
N ALA A 38 -7.77 -4.73 8.28
CA ALA A 38 -6.58 -5.59 8.34
C ALA A 38 -6.62 -6.53 9.56
N GLN A 39 -7.23 -6.05 10.64
CA GLN A 39 -7.47 -6.75 11.91
C GLN A 39 -8.79 -6.24 12.53
N GLU A 40 -9.29 -6.93 13.55
CA GLU A 40 -10.42 -6.44 14.36
C GLU A 40 -10.08 -5.05 14.95
N ASP A 41 -11.05 -4.13 14.94
CA ASP A 41 -10.91 -2.73 15.39
C ASP A 41 -9.84 -1.87 14.67
N SER A 42 -9.26 -2.35 13.58
CA SER A 42 -8.32 -1.58 12.76
C SER A 42 -9.03 -0.58 11.84
N LYS A 43 -8.31 0.45 11.37
CA LYS A 43 -8.86 1.39 10.38
C LYS A 43 -9.16 0.66 9.08
N GLU A 44 -10.29 0.95 8.45
CA GLU A 44 -10.59 0.41 7.14
C GLU A 44 -9.62 0.93 6.07
N ILE A 45 -9.19 0.03 5.20
CA ILE A 45 -8.38 0.32 4.01
C ILE A 45 -9.27 0.15 2.78
N LEU A 46 -9.28 1.13 1.89
CA LEU A 46 -9.78 0.97 0.52
C LEU A 46 -8.62 0.56 -0.37
N GLY A 47 -8.71 -0.63 -0.98
CA GLY A 47 -7.69 -1.13 -1.90
C GLY A 47 -7.89 -2.62 -2.18
N GLY A 48 -7.17 -3.14 -3.17
CA GLY A 48 -7.16 -4.59 -3.40
C GLY A 48 -6.42 -5.33 -2.28
N ARG A 49 -6.87 -6.55 -1.94
CA ARG A 49 -6.25 -7.37 -0.89
C ARG A 49 -5.62 -8.62 -1.50
N ASP A 50 -4.33 -8.81 -1.25
CA ASP A 50 -3.59 -10.02 -1.64
C ASP A 50 -4.10 -11.21 -0.83
N ASP A 51 -4.68 -12.22 -1.48
CA ASP A 51 -5.22 -13.39 -0.78
C ASP A 51 -4.10 -14.33 -0.28
N LEU A 52 -2.91 -14.27 -0.88
CA LEU A 52 -1.77 -15.08 -0.41
C LEU A 52 -1.01 -14.42 0.74
N GLY A 53 -0.67 -13.14 0.59
CA GLY A 53 0.16 -12.40 1.56
C GLY A 53 -0.62 -11.55 2.56
N GLY A 54 -1.93 -11.44 2.42
CA GLY A 54 -2.81 -10.63 3.26
C GLY A 54 -2.54 -9.12 3.22
N GLY A 55 -1.75 -8.66 2.25
CA GLY A 55 -1.31 -7.26 2.12
C GLY A 55 -2.02 -6.50 1.01
N THR A 56 -1.47 -5.35 0.62
CA THR A 56 -1.91 -4.60 -0.56
C THR A 56 -0.74 -3.97 -1.32
N TRP A 57 -0.93 -3.73 -2.61
CA TRP A 57 -0.01 -2.93 -3.42
C TRP A 57 -0.34 -1.44 -3.40
N MET A 58 -1.61 -1.09 -3.17
CA MET A 58 -2.06 0.30 -3.06
C MET A 58 -3.34 0.36 -2.24
N GLY A 59 -3.40 1.32 -1.31
CA GLY A 59 -4.64 1.63 -0.62
C GLY A 59 -4.64 3.00 0.04
N CYS A 60 -5.82 3.39 0.50
CA CYS A 60 -6.02 4.60 1.28
C CYS A 60 -6.98 4.36 2.46
N THR A 61 -6.99 5.29 3.40
CA THR A 61 -7.89 5.30 4.55
C THR A 61 -8.85 6.49 4.48
N ARG A 62 -9.95 6.43 5.24
CA ARG A 62 -10.94 7.52 5.30
C ARG A 62 -10.38 8.83 5.86
N ASP A 63 -9.32 8.78 6.65
CA ASP A 63 -8.60 9.95 7.18
C ASP A 63 -7.53 10.49 6.21
N GLY A 64 -7.53 10.03 4.96
CA GLY A 64 -6.75 10.64 3.87
C GLY A 64 -5.30 10.14 3.76
N LYS A 65 -4.93 9.06 4.46
CA LYS A 65 -3.63 8.43 4.20
C LYS A 65 -3.67 7.63 2.91
N LEU A 66 -2.56 7.62 2.20
CA LEU A 66 -2.39 6.88 0.97
C LEU A 66 -1.01 6.22 0.96
N ALA A 67 -0.96 4.96 0.53
CA ALA A 67 0.29 4.23 0.37
C ALA A 67 0.20 3.31 -0.84
N PHE A 68 1.32 3.18 -1.55
CA PHE A 68 1.49 2.21 -2.63
C PHE A 68 2.92 1.67 -2.61
N LEU A 69 3.10 0.50 -3.21
CA LEU A 69 4.36 -0.20 -3.28
C LEU A 69 4.79 -0.38 -4.74
N THR A 70 5.90 0.24 -5.11
CA THR A 70 6.53 -0.02 -6.41
C THR A 70 7.42 -1.28 -6.34
N ASN A 71 7.49 -2.03 -7.43
CA ASN A 71 8.36 -3.20 -7.48
C ASN A 71 9.83 -2.79 -7.42
N VAL A 72 10.57 -3.40 -6.49
CA VAL A 72 12.03 -3.45 -6.50
C VAL A 72 12.45 -4.83 -7.00
N ARG A 73 13.30 -4.87 -8.03
CA ARG A 73 13.88 -6.10 -8.56
C ARG A 73 15.03 -6.50 -7.64
N GLU A 74 14.84 -7.55 -6.86
CA GLU A 74 15.89 -8.07 -5.98
C GLU A 74 16.80 -8.99 -6.79
N PRO A 75 18.11 -8.73 -6.84
CA PRO A 75 19.05 -9.54 -7.62
C PRO A 75 19.27 -10.94 -7.05
N ASN A 76 19.04 -11.12 -5.74
CA ASN A 76 19.21 -12.39 -5.04
C ASN A 76 17.87 -12.85 -4.46
N SER A 77 17.43 -14.07 -4.76
CA SER A 77 16.22 -14.62 -4.15
C SER A 77 16.53 -15.14 -2.74
N ILE A 78 15.89 -14.57 -1.73
CA ILE A 78 15.88 -15.12 -0.37
C ILE A 78 14.81 -16.22 -0.31
N ILE A 79 15.05 -17.32 0.41
CA ILE A 79 14.07 -18.40 0.61
C ILE A 79 13.02 -17.93 1.62
N GLY A 80 11.73 -18.02 1.24
CA GLY A 80 10.60 -17.65 2.10
C GLY A 80 10.51 -16.16 2.48
N PRO A 81 10.67 -15.20 1.55
CA PRO A 81 10.65 -13.80 1.91
C PRO A 81 9.24 -13.40 2.35
N LYS A 82 9.16 -12.58 3.41
CA LYS A 82 7.88 -11.95 3.80
C LYS A 82 7.38 -11.09 2.64
N THR A 83 6.08 -11.13 2.39
CA THR A 83 5.48 -10.30 1.34
C THR A 83 5.63 -8.82 1.71
N ARG A 84 6.05 -7.99 0.75
CA ARG A 84 6.21 -6.54 0.96
C ARG A 84 4.87 -5.79 1.00
N GLY A 85 3.77 -6.45 0.61
CA GLY A 85 2.43 -5.89 0.65
C GLY A 85 1.92 -5.54 2.07
N GLN A 86 2.63 -5.98 3.12
CA GLN A 86 2.34 -5.55 4.49
C GLN A 86 2.88 -4.15 4.82
N LEU A 87 3.83 -3.61 4.03
CA LEU A 87 4.38 -2.27 4.29
C LEU A 87 3.30 -1.17 4.12
N PRO A 88 2.52 -1.13 3.02
CA PRO A 88 1.42 -0.17 2.91
C PRO A 88 0.37 -0.35 4.00
N VAL A 89 -0.01 -1.59 4.32
CA VAL A 89 -1.00 -1.89 5.38
C VAL A 89 -0.55 -1.28 6.70
N ARG A 90 0.69 -1.54 7.13
CA ARG A 90 1.24 -1.00 8.39
C ARG A 90 1.22 0.53 8.40
N PHE A 91 1.65 1.18 7.33
CA PHE A 91 1.64 2.65 7.24
C PHE A 91 0.22 3.24 7.38
N LEU A 92 -0.76 2.61 6.72
CA LEU A 92 -2.16 3.04 6.74
C LEU A 92 -2.79 2.88 8.14
N GLN A 93 -2.35 1.88 8.93
CA GLN A 93 -2.86 1.63 10.28
C GLN A 93 -2.25 2.54 11.37
N VAL A 94 -1.05 3.10 11.16
CA VAL A 94 -0.39 3.97 12.15
C VAL A 94 -1.23 5.24 12.36
N ARG A 95 -1.16 5.90 13.54
CA ARG A 95 -1.77 7.23 13.70
C ARG A 95 -0.82 8.33 13.21
N PRO A 96 -1.29 9.44 12.60
CA PRO A 96 -0.41 10.49 12.08
C PRO A 96 0.67 10.99 13.07
N CYS A 97 0.31 11.14 14.36
CA CYS A 97 1.25 11.55 15.41
C CYS A 97 2.39 10.56 15.69
N GLN A 98 2.31 9.32 15.21
CA GLN A 98 3.31 8.27 15.41
C GLN A 98 4.23 8.05 14.20
N ILE A 99 3.97 8.71 13.06
CA ILE A 99 4.81 8.54 11.85
C ILE A 99 6.18 9.18 12.06
N LEU A 100 6.22 10.41 12.59
CA LEU A 100 7.46 11.16 12.79
C LEU A 100 8.40 10.48 13.80
N SER A 101 7.87 9.82 14.84
CA SER A 101 8.68 9.10 15.82
C SER A 101 9.27 7.79 15.29
N ASN A 102 8.65 7.19 14.26
CA ASN A 102 9.08 5.89 13.72
C ASN A 102 10.04 6.03 12.53
N LEU A 103 9.98 7.11 11.75
CA LEU A 103 10.93 7.35 10.65
C LEU A 103 12.37 7.57 11.14
N VAL A 104 12.55 8.22 12.30
CA VAL A 104 13.88 8.42 12.90
C VAL A 104 14.54 7.08 13.28
N LYS A 105 13.75 6.07 13.66
CA LYS A 105 14.27 4.76 14.08
C LYS A 105 14.60 3.79 12.93
N PHE A 106 14.27 4.14 11.69
CA PHE A 106 14.56 3.31 10.51
C PHE A 106 15.87 3.68 9.82
N CYS A 107 16.53 4.77 10.24
CA CYS A 107 17.81 5.23 9.70
C CYS A 107 19.02 4.90 10.60
N ASP A 108 18.79 4.22 11.73
CA ASP A 108 19.82 3.62 12.60
C ASP A 108 19.82 2.10 12.44
#